data_AF-A0A1J3HV69-F1
#
_entry.id   AF-A0A1J3HV69-F1
#
_cell.length_a   1.000
_cell.length_b   1.000
_cell.length_c   1.000
_cell.angle_alpha   90.00
_cell.angle_beta   90.00
_cell.angle_gamma   90.00
#
_symmetry.space_group_name_H-M   'P 1'
#
loop_
_entity.id
_entity.type
_entity.pdbx_description
1 polymer ?
#
loop_
_entity_poly.entity_id
_entity_poly.type
_entity_poly.pdbx_seq_one_letter_code
_entity_poly.pdbx_strand_id
1 'polypeptide(L)'
;QELKILSKWYKEQDFESKLPPYYRDIIAELNLGTLAYMEPKNSRVRILLTKLYVVQLIIDDTCDRYASLREVELLANTIKRWDLEDHAMNEQPDYLKSVVKFIFNTFQELEKELGSELEGSYGLKATKDDCKIYMRANLQLAKWAAAGHLPSFDEYLDVAGVEFAIFFTLAFILKVMDHNICEKEAREWLESREK
;
A
#
# COMPACT_ATOMS: atom_id res chain seq x y z
N GLN A 1 10.61 7.51 -19.93
CA GLN A 1 9.76 8.69 -19.59
C GLN A 1 9.06 8.49 -18.24
N GLU A 2 8.45 7.32 -18.00
CA GLU A 2 7.82 6.94 -16.71
C GLU A 2 8.75 7.08 -15.50
N LEU A 3 9.93 6.45 -15.52
CA LEU A 3 10.91 6.56 -14.42
C LEU A 3 11.30 8.00 -14.09
N LYS A 4 11.31 8.92 -15.08
CA LYS A 4 11.60 10.34 -14.83
C LYS A 4 10.46 11.01 -14.04
N ILE A 5 9.21 10.68 -14.35
CA ILE A 5 8.03 11.15 -13.63
C ILE A 5 8.06 10.60 -12.20
N LEU A 6 8.28 9.30 -12.06
CA LEU A 6 8.32 8.60 -10.78
C LEU A 6 9.48 9.08 -9.89
N SER A 7 10.68 9.25 -10.44
CA SER A 7 11.84 9.78 -9.71
C SER A 7 11.59 11.20 -9.22
N LYS A 8 10.93 12.04 -10.02
CA LYS A 8 10.54 13.39 -9.60
C LYS A 8 9.53 13.33 -8.45
N TRP A 9 8.47 12.54 -8.60
CA TRP A 9 7.44 12.35 -7.58
C TRP A 9 8.01 11.80 -6.27
N TYR A 10 8.95 10.84 -6.33
CA TYR A 10 9.59 10.27 -5.14
C TYR A 10 10.46 11.30 -4.41
N LYS A 11 11.23 12.10 -5.15
CA LYS A 11 12.00 13.20 -4.58
C LYS A 11 11.11 14.26 -3.90
N GLU A 12 9.94 14.53 -4.46
CA GLU A 12 8.96 15.47 -3.85
C GLU A 12 8.39 14.95 -2.51
N GLN A 13 8.46 13.64 -2.24
CA GLN A 13 8.09 13.10 -0.93
C GLN A 13 9.08 13.48 0.16
N ASP A 14 10.33 13.79 -0.20
CA ASP A 14 11.39 14.22 0.72
C ASP A 14 11.59 13.22 1.87
N PHE A 15 11.70 11.94 1.55
CA PHE A 15 11.87 10.88 2.54
C PHE A 15 13.18 10.99 3.30
N GLU A 16 14.24 11.49 2.68
CA GLU A 16 15.55 11.68 3.31
C GLU A 16 15.47 12.60 4.54
N SER A 17 14.58 13.60 4.54
CA SER A 17 14.40 14.52 5.67
C SER A 17 13.36 14.05 6.68
N LYS A 18 12.41 13.19 6.28
CA LYS A 18 11.23 12.81 7.06
C LYS A 18 11.31 11.42 7.68
N LEU A 19 12.08 10.52 7.08
CA LEU A 19 12.19 9.12 7.49
C LEU A 19 13.62 8.81 7.97
N PRO A 20 13.79 7.82 8.86
CA PRO A 20 15.10 7.27 9.19
C PRO A 20 15.90 6.89 7.92
N PRO A 21 17.24 6.99 7.94
CA PRO A 21 18.09 6.87 6.75
C PRO A 21 18.20 5.45 6.19
N TYR A 22 17.36 4.53 6.65
CA TYR A 22 17.42 3.11 6.33
C TYR A 22 16.31 2.67 5.37
N TYR A 23 15.29 3.51 5.11
CA TYR A 23 14.29 3.22 4.08
C TYR A 23 14.96 3.11 2.70
N ARG A 24 14.54 2.10 1.94
CA ARG A 24 15.17 1.76 0.66
C ARG A 24 14.64 2.67 -0.45
N ASP A 25 15.56 3.28 -1.22
CA ASP A 25 15.22 3.86 -2.52
C ASP A 25 15.36 2.79 -3.61
N ILE A 26 14.25 2.11 -3.89
CA ILE A 26 14.16 1.04 -4.90
C ILE A 26 13.06 1.33 -5.92
N ILE A 27 12.82 2.60 -6.22
CA ILE A 27 11.72 2.99 -7.13
C ILE A 27 11.89 2.42 -8.55
N ALA A 28 13.14 2.21 -8.99
CA ALA A 28 13.42 1.64 -10.31
C ALA A 28 12.99 0.16 -10.36
N GLU A 29 13.27 -0.60 -9.31
CA GLU A 29 12.91 -2.01 -9.13
C GLU A 29 11.40 -2.17 -8.99
N LEU A 30 10.74 -1.30 -8.21
CA LEU A 30 9.29 -1.29 -8.11
C LEU A 30 8.63 -1.03 -9.46
N ASN A 31 9.14 -0.06 -10.23
CA ASN A 31 8.66 0.19 -11.59
C ASN A 31 8.93 -0.99 -12.53
N LEU A 32 10.07 -1.68 -12.39
CA LEU A 32 10.37 -2.90 -13.14
C LEU A 32 9.32 -3.99 -12.88
N GLY A 33 8.87 -4.13 -11.64
CA GLY A 33 7.78 -5.05 -11.26
C GLY A 33 6.44 -4.76 -11.95
N THR A 34 6.23 -3.55 -12.45
CA THR A 34 5.00 -3.19 -13.21
C THR A 34 5.08 -3.54 -14.69
N LEU A 35 6.22 -4.04 -15.18
CA LEU A 35 6.38 -4.39 -16.58
C LEU A 35 5.50 -5.57 -17.03
N ALA A 36 4.76 -6.26 -16.15
CA ALA A 36 3.71 -7.16 -16.59
C ALA A 36 2.68 -6.49 -17.54
N TYR A 37 2.56 -5.16 -17.47
CA TYR A 37 1.70 -4.34 -18.33
C TYR A 37 2.49 -3.62 -19.42
N MET A 38 3.33 -4.30 -20.21
CA MET A 38 4.32 -3.66 -21.11
C MET A 38 3.74 -2.74 -22.19
N GLU A 39 2.46 -2.85 -22.56
CA GLU A 39 1.95 -2.10 -23.69
C GLU A 39 2.09 -0.58 -23.46
N PRO A 40 2.46 0.21 -24.48
CA PRO A 40 2.63 1.66 -24.32
C PRO A 40 1.38 2.37 -23.76
N LYS A 41 0.18 1.89 -24.12
CA LYS A 41 -1.11 2.41 -23.60
C LYS A 41 -1.26 2.28 -22.08
N ASN A 42 -0.56 1.34 -21.45
CA ASN A 42 -0.62 1.07 -20.02
C ASN A 42 0.39 1.90 -19.21
N SER A 43 1.02 2.91 -19.81
CA SER A 43 1.97 3.81 -19.12
C SER A 43 1.39 4.42 -17.84
N ARG A 44 0.13 4.87 -17.88
CA ARG A 44 -0.59 5.41 -16.72
C ARG A 44 -0.76 4.36 -15.61
N VAL A 45 -1.11 3.12 -15.97
CA VAL A 45 -1.24 2.00 -15.03
C VAL A 45 0.07 1.76 -14.31
N ARG A 46 1.19 1.68 -15.05
CA ARG A 46 2.53 1.45 -14.48
C ARG A 46 2.96 2.56 -13.51
N ILE A 47 2.72 3.82 -13.86
CA ILE A 47 3.04 4.96 -12.98
C ILE A 47 2.23 4.87 -11.67
N LEU A 48 0.92 4.69 -11.77
CA LEU A 48 0.04 4.65 -10.60
C LEU A 48 0.32 3.41 -9.73
N LEU A 49 0.58 2.25 -10.34
CA LEU A 49 0.90 1.02 -9.64
C LEU A 49 2.25 1.11 -8.93
N THR A 50 3.25 1.78 -9.53
CA THR A 50 4.52 2.01 -8.85
C THR A 50 4.35 2.85 -7.60
N LYS A 51 3.48 3.88 -7.61
CA LYS A 51 3.18 4.66 -6.40
C LYS A 51 2.52 3.80 -5.31
N LEU A 52 1.62 2.89 -5.69
CA LEU A 52 1.03 1.91 -4.77
C LEU A 52 2.10 0.98 -4.18
N TYR A 53 3.04 0.50 -4.99
CA TYR A 53 4.14 -0.32 -4.51
C TYR A 53 5.06 0.41 -3.54
N VAL A 54 5.27 1.73 -3.72
CA VAL A 54 6.00 2.52 -2.72
C VAL A 54 5.23 2.57 -1.40
N VAL A 55 3.89 2.66 -1.43
CA VAL A 55 3.07 2.55 -0.20
C VAL A 55 3.24 1.19 0.47
N GLN A 56 3.15 0.09 -0.28
CA GLN A 56 3.36 -1.26 0.24
C GLN A 56 4.76 -1.39 0.87
N LEU A 57 5.80 -0.96 0.14
CA LEU A 57 7.18 -0.96 0.60
C LEU A 57 7.36 -0.18 1.91
N ILE A 58 6.81 1.04 1.99
CA ILE A 58 6.94 1.87 3.19
C ILE A 58 6.26 1.19 4.38
N ILE A 59 5.09 0.56 4.18
CA ILE A 59 4.41 -0.19 5.26
C ILE A 59 5.26 -1.39 5.69
N ASP A 60 5.71 -2.24 4.75
CA ASP A 60 6.57 -3.40 4.98
C ASP A 60 7.82 -3.02 5.78
N ASP A 61 8.64 -2.11 5.25
CA ASP A 61 9.88 -1.65 5.87
C ASP A 61 9.62 -1.07 7.28
N THR A 62 8.52 -0.34 7.46
CA THR A 62 8.14 0.19 8.78
C THR A 62 7.85 -0.95 9.76
N CYS A 63 7.10 -1.97 9.36
CA CYS A 63 6.64 -3.04 10.25
C CYS A 63 7.70 -4.09 10.54
N ASP A 64 8.52 -4.43 9.55
CA ASP A 64 9.53 -5.48 9.64
C ASP A 64 10.83 -5.00 10.30
N ARG A 65 11.21 -3.72 10.10
CA ARG A 65 12.57 -3.26 10.44
C ARG A 65 12.65 -2.05 11.35
N TYR A 66 11.76 -1.08 11.17
CA TYR A 66 12.02 0.28 11.70
C TYR A 66 11.16 0.68 12.88
N ALA A 67 9.96 0.13 13.02
CA ALA A 67 9.07 0.42 14.14
C ALA A 67 9.16 -0.66 15.23
N SER A 68 9.09 -0.23 16.48
CA SER A 68 8.77 -1.12 17.59
C SER A 68 7.36 -1.68 17.44
N LEU A 69 7.06 -2.83 18.05
CA LEU A 69 5.71 -3.42 18.00
C LEU A 69 4.62 -2.43 18.42
N ARG A 70 4.89 -1.58 19.43
CA ARG A 70 3.95 -0.54 19.88
C ARG A 70 3.68 0.50 18.79
N GLU A 71 4.71 0.92 18.06
CA GLU A 71 4.57 1.86 16.94
C GLU A 71 3.81 1.20 15.77
N VAL A 72 4.05 -0.08 15.48
CA VAL A 72 3.28 -0.84 14.47
C VAL A 72 1.80 -0.93 14.86
N GLU A 73 1.49 -1.13 16.15
CA GLU A 73 0.11 -1.10 16.64
C GLU A 73 -0.56 0.27 16.48
N LEU A 74 0.17 1.36 16.75
CA LEU A 74 -0.32 2.73 16.53
C LEU A 74 -0.59 2.99 15.03
N LEU A 75 0.32 2.57 14.16
CA LEU A 75 0.17 2.66 12.71
C LEU A 75 -1.04 1.86 12.22
N ALA A 76 -1.16 0.60 12.65
CA ALA A 76 -2.28 -0.26 12.29
C ALA A 76 -3.63 0.32 12.72
N ASN A 77 -3.69 0.88 13.92
CA ASN A 77 -4.89 1.53 14.44
C ASN A 77 -5.26 2.79 13.65
N THR A 78 -4.26 3.59 13.26
CA THR A 78 -4.46 4.78 12.43
C THR A 78 -4.98 4.42 11.04
N ILE A 79 -4.34 3.45 10.38
CA ILE A 79 -4.78 2.95 9.07
C ILE A 79 -6.17 2.30 9.16
N LYS A 80 -6.49 1.58 10.25
CA LYS A 80 -7.82 1.00 10.45
C LYS A 80 -8.91 2.07 10.46
N ARG A 81 -8.69 3.18 11.16
CA ARG A 81 -9.63 4.31 11.24
C ARG A 81 -9.69 5.11 9.95
N TRP A 82 -8.54 5.27 9.29
CA TRP A 82 -8.40 6.04 8.05
C TRP A 82 -8.81 7.51 8.21
N ASP A 83 -8.35 8.14 9.30
CA ASP A 83 -8.62 9.55 9.63
C ASP A 83 -7.31 10.29 9.96
N LEU A 84 -7.01 11.38 9.24
CA LEU A 84 -5.81 12.21 9.42
C LEU A 84 -5.93 13.21 10.56
N GLU A 85 -7.15 13.57 10.95
CA GLU A 85 -7.40 14.59 11.99
C GLU A 85 -7.50 13.98 13.39
N ASP A 86 -7.28 12.68 13.50
CA ASP A 86 -7.34 11.93 14.74
C ASP A 86 -6.29 12.39 15.75
N HIS A 87 -6.73 12.68 16.98
CA HIS A 87 -5.88 13.01 18.11
C HIS A 87 -4.82 11.94 18.41
N ALA A 88 -5.05 10.67 18.03
CA ALA A 88 -4.06 9.60 18.15
C ALA A 88 -2.79 9.84 17.30
N MET A 89 -2.84 10.73 16.31
CA MET A 89 -1.64 11.18 15.57
C MET A 89 -0.69 11.98 16.46
N ASN A 90 -1.18 12.66 17.50
CA ASN A 90 -0.35 13.47 18.38
C ASN A 90 0.59 12.61 19.26
N GLU A 91 0.21 11.37 19.53
CA GLU A 91 0.98 10.43 20.36
C GLU A 91 2.08 9.70 19.57
N GLN A 92 2.12 9.84 18.24
CA GLN A 92 3.07 9.15 17.37
C GLN A 92 4.41 9.91 17.25
N PRO A 93 5.54 9.20 17.06
CA PRO A 93 6.81 9.84 16.71
C PRO A 93 6.73 10.48 15.33
N ASP A 94 7.55 11.51 15.09
CA ASP A 94 7.41 12.36 13.90
C ASP A 94 7.65 11.63 12.57
N TYR A 95 8.53 10.62 12.56
CA TYR A 95 8.72 9.79 11.37
C TYR A 95 7.47 8.96 11.06
N LEU A 96 6.80 8.40 12.07
CA LEU A 96 5.59 7.59 11.87
C LEU A 96 4.42 8.47 11.41
N LYS A 97 4.31 9.70 11.93
CA LYS A 97 3.39 10.69 11.39
C LYS A 97 3.66 10.96 9.90
N SER A 98 4.92 11.01 9.50
CA SER A 98 5.33 11.21 8.11
C SER A 98 4.97 10.00 7.24
N VAL A 99 5.13 8.77 7.75
CA VAL A 99 4.65 7.54 7.09
C VAL A 99 3.14 7.60 6.86
N VAL A 100 2.34 7.89 7.89
CA VAL A 100 0.88 7.99 7.77
C VAL A 100 0.49 9.05 6.73
N LYS A 101 1.06 10.25 6.83
CA LYS A 101 0.78 11.34 5.88
C LYS A 101 1.13 10.93 4.45
N PHE A 102 2.26 10.28 4.24
CA PHE A 102 2.67 9.79 2.93
C PHE A 102 1.64 8.80 2.35
N ILE A 103 1.22 7.81 3.13
CA ILE A 103 0.22 6.81 2.71
C ILE A 103 -1.06 7.53 2.28
N PHE A 104 -1.61 8.38 3.14
CA PHE A 104 -2.91 9.02 2.89
C PHE A 104 -2.85 10.01 1.73
N ASN A 105 -1.79 10.82 1.64
CA ASN A 105 -1.60 11.75 0.53
C ASN A 105 -1.45 11.00 -0.79
N THR A 106 -0.74 9.87 -0.81
CA THR A 106 -0.62 9.04 -2.01
C THR A 106 -1.97 8.48 -2.40
N PHE A 107 -2.75 7.97 -1.45
CA PHE A 107 -4.12 7.53 -1.72
C PHE A 107 -4.96 8.66 -2.32
N GLN A 108 -4.96 9.86 -1.72
CA GLN A 108 -5.67 11.04 -2.22
C GLN A 108 -5.23 11.43 -3.65
N GLU A 109 -3.94 11.34 -3.95
CA GLU A 109 -3.41 11.56 -5.30
C GLU A 109 -3.95 10.53 -6.29
N LEU A 110 -3.95 9.25 -5.90
CA LEU A 110 -4.51 8.17 -6.72
C LEU A 110 -6.01 8.39 -6.99
N GLU A 111 -6.78 8.90 -6.03
CA GLU A 111 -8.22 9.23 -6.23
C GLU A 111 -8.40 10.35 -7.25
N LYS A 112 -7.61 11.42 -7.13
CA LYS A 112 -7.66 12.57 -8.04
C LYS A 112 -7.31 12.15 -9.46
N GLU A 113 -6.29 11.32 -9.62
CA GLU A 113 -5.88 10.79 -10.91
C GLU A 113 -6.94 9.91 -11.55
N LEU A 114 -7.74 9.19 -10.75
CA LEU A 114 -8.86 8.37 -11.24
C LEU A 114 -10.12 9.18 -11.60
N GLY A 115 -10.20 10.46 -11.21
CA GLY A 115 -11.28 11.39 -11.56
C GLY A 115 -12.46 11.41 -10.57
N SER A 116 -13.12 12.56 -10.44
CA SER A 116 -14.23 12.80 -9.49
C SER A 116 -15.57 12.17 -9.91
N GLU A 117 -15.75 11.72 -11.16
CA GLU A 117 -16.92 10.90 -11.55
C GLU A 117 -16.95 9.53 -10.84
N LEU A 118 -15.88 9.23 -10.10
CA LEU A 118 -15.69 8.05 -9.27
C LEU A 118 -15.55 8.38 -7.77
N GLU A 119 -15.90 9.60 -7.35
CA GLU A 119 -16.10 9.92 -5.93
C GLU A 119 -17.17 8.99 -5.36
N GLY A 120 -16.79 8.15 -4.40
CA GLY A 120 -17.65 7.09 -3.86
C GLY A 120 -17.63 5.77 -4.65
N SER A 121 -16.80 5.63 -5.68
CA SER A 121 -16.66 4.37 -6.40
C SER A 121 -16.06 3.28 -5.53
N TYR A 122 -16.65 2.09 -5.63
CA TYR A 122 -16.31 0.93 -4.84
C TYR A 122 -14.83 0.50 -4.99
N GLY A 123 -14.18 0.70 -6.15
CA GLY A 123 -12.80 0.22 -6.38
C GLY A 123 -11.75 0.89 -5.49
N LEU A 124 -11.91 2.18 -5.20
CA LEU A 124 -11.02 2.90 -4.30
C LEU A 124 -11.32 2.57 -2.83
N LYS A 125 -12.59 2.27 -2.52
CA LYS A 125 -12.97 1.68 -1.23
C LYS A 125 -12.29 0.32 -1.03
N ALA A 126 -12.38 -0.56 -2.02
CA ALA A 126 -11.72 -1.87 -2.01
C ALA A 126 -10.20 -1.73 -1.87
N THR A 127 -9.55 -0.85 -2.62
CA THR A 127 -8.10 -0.60 -2.51
C THR A 127 -7.72 -0.12 -1.10
N LYS A 128 -8.51 0.78 -0.49
CA LYS A 128 -8.30 1.21 0.90
C LYS A 128 -8.53 0.07 1.90
N ASP A 129 -9.56 -0.75 1.70
CA ASP A 129 -9.86 -1.87 2.58
C ASP A 129 -8.80 -2.97 2.48
N ASP A 130 -8.26 -3.23 1.29
CA ASP A 130 -7.11 -4.09 1.08
C ASP A 130 -5.84 -3.52 1.72
N CYS A 131 -5.61 -2.20 1.69
CA CYS A 131 -4.52 -1.59 2.45
C CYS A 131 -4.65 -1.84 3.97
N LYS A 132 -5.89 -1.81 4.51
CA LYS A 132 -6.14 -2.13 5.93
C LYS A 132 -5.90 -3.61 6.22
N ILE A 133 -6.28 -4.50 5.31
CA ILE A 133 -6.04 -5.94 5.42
C ILE A 133 -4.53 -6.23 5.37
N TYR A 134 -3.81 -5.61 4.43
CA TYR A 134 -2.36 -5.68 4.30
C TYR A 134 -1.63 -5.21 5.56
N MET A 135 -2.05 -4.07 6.13
CA MET A 135 -1.50 -3.56 7.39
C MET A 135 -1.76 -4.50 8.58
N ARG A 136 -2.90 -5.19 8.62
CA ARG A 136 -3.19 -6.18 9.67
C ARG A 136 -2.29 -7.40 9.55
N ALA A 137 -2.01 -7.87 8.33
CA ALA A 137 -1.09 -8.98 8.11
C ALA A 137 0.34 -8.62 8.59
N ASN A 138 0.83 -7.43 8.21
CA ASN A 138 2.09 -6.88 8.70
C ASN A 138 2.14 -6.81 10.25
N LEU A 139 1.09 -6.31 10.90
CA LEU A 139 1.02 -6.30 12.36
C LEU A 139 1.07 -7.71 12.96
N GLN A 140 0.39 -8.68 12.35
CA GLN A 140 0.38 -10.06 12.85
C GLN A 140 1.77 -10.71 12.74
N LEU A 141 2.48 -10.49 11.63
CA LEU A 141 3.85 -10.95 11.45
C LEU A 141 4.78 -10.29 12.48
N ALA A 142 4.66 -8.98 12.70
CA ALA A 142 5.43 -8.27 13.72
C ALA A 142 5.17 -8.80 15.13
N LYS A 143 3.91 -9.16 15.45
CA LYS A 143 3.54 -9.80 16.74
C LYS A 143 4.21 -11.16 16.90
N TRP A 144 4.20 -11.99 15.86
CA TRP A 144 4.85 -13.30 15.90
C TRP A 144 6.36 -13.16 16.08
N ALA A 145 7.00 -12.27 15.33
CA ALA A 145 8.44 -12.00 15.45
C ALA A 145 8.80 -11.52 16.87
N ALA A 146 8.06 -10.55 17.41
CA ALA A 146 8.30 -10.02 18.76
C ALA A 146 8.07 -11.05 19.88
N ALA A 147 7.12 -11.97 19.69
CA ALA A 147 6.83 -13.04 20.65
C ALA A 147 7.75 -14.27 20.50
N GLY A 148 8.59 -14.32 19.45
CA GLY A 148 9.31 -15.53 19.08
C GLY A 148 8.36 -16.69 18.74
N HIS A 149 7.14 -16.39 18.30
CA HIS A 149 6.14 -17.39 17.97
C HIS A 149 6.42 -17.96 16.58
N LEU A 150 6.58 -19.28 16.50
CA LEU A 150 6.66 -20.02 15.25
C LEU A 150 5.27 -20.57 14.91
N PRO A 151 4.54 -19.96 13.97
CA PRO A 151 3.24 -20.49 13.52
C PRO A 151 3.42 -21.81 12.78
N SER A 152 2.34 -22.57 12.64
CA SER A 152 2.31 -23.66 11.66
C SER A 152 2.45 -23.11 10.24
N PHE A 153 2.80 -23.97 9.28
CA PHE A 153 2.93 -23.57 7.88
C PHE A 153 1.62 -23.00 7.33
N ASP A 154 0.48 -23.61 7.65
CA ASP A 154 -0.83 -23.17 7.17
C ASP A 154 -1.22 -21.81 7.77
N GLU A 155 -1.02 -21.62 9.08
CA GLU A 155 -1.24 -20.33 9.74
C GLU A 155 -0.34 -19.23 9.16
N TYR A 156 0.94 -19.56 8.90
CA TYR A 156 1.88 -18.64 8.27
C TYR A 156 1.38 -18.23 6.88
N LEU A 157 0.98 -19.20 6.04
CA LEU A 157 0.50 -18.92 4.69
C LEU A 157 -0.76 -18.07 4.67
N ASP A 158 -1.67 -18.22 5.64
CA ASP A 158 -2.87 -17.40 5.72
C ASP A 158 -2.56 -15.92 6.02
N VAL A 159 -1.48 -15.64 6.74
CA VAL A 159 -1.05 -14.25 7.04
C VAL A 159 -0.07 -13.73 5.99
N ALA A 160 1.00 -14.45 5.70
CA ALA A 160 2.01 -14.07 4.73
C ALA A 160 1.43 -14.04 3.31
N GLY A 161 0.48 -14.90 2.97
CA GLY A 161 -0.26 -14.86 1.70
C GLY A 161 -0.98 -13.53 1.47
N VAL A 162 -1.53 -12.95 2.53
CA VAL A 162 -2.14 -11.61 2.50
C VAL A 162 -1.06 -10.53 2.41
N GLU A 163 0.05 -10.71 3.11
CA GLU A 163 1.19 -9.78 3.09
C GLU A 163 1.87 -9.73 1.71
N PHE A 164 1.86 -10.79 0.91
CA PHE A 164 2.30 -10.70 -0.50
C PHE A 164 1.50 -9.68 -1.34
N ALA A 165 0.39 -9.14 -0.82
CA ALA A 165 -0.33 -8.00 -1.37
C ALA A 165 -0.86 -8.22 -2.81
N ILE A 166 -1.02 -9.47 -3.23
CA ILE A 166 -1.53 -9.82 -4.57
C ILE A 166 -2.93 -9.26 -4.76
N PHE A 167 -3.84 -9.54 -3.83
CA PHE A 167 -5.21 -9.02 -3.90
C PHE A 167 -5.27 -7.50 -3.78
N PHE A 168 -4.41 -6.90 -2.96
CA PHE A 168 -4.31 -5.44 -2.85
C PHE A 168 -3.89 -4.80 -4.18
N THR A 169 -2.90 -5.39 -4.83
CA THR A 169 -2.42 -5.00 -6.15
C THR A 169 -3.52 -5.18 -7.21
N LEU A 170 -4.20 -6.33 -7.23
CA LEU A 170 -5.29 -6.62 -8.17
C LEU A 170 -6.48 -5.67 -7.99
N ALA A 171 -6.88 -5.38 -6.75
CA ALA A 171 -7.94 -4.42 -6.42
C ALA A 171 -7.70 -3.07 -7.10
N PHE A 172 -6.44 -2.64 -7.09
CA PHE A 172 -6.03 -1.39 -7.70
C PHE A 172 -5.97 -1.48 -9.23
N ILE A 173 -5.33 -2.51 -9.78
CA ILE A 173 -5.17 -2.68 -11.23
C ILE A 173 -6.53 -2.76 -11.94
N LEU A 174 -7.48 -3.53 -11.39
CA LEU A 174 -8.82 -3.67 -11.95
C LEU A 174 -9.54 -2.31 -12.08
N LYS A 175 -9.14 -1.32 -11.26
CA LYS A 175 -9.70 0.03 -11.32
C LYS A 175 -8.96 0.96 -12.27
N VAL A 176 -7.63 0.83 -12.36
CA VAL A 176 -6.79 1.72 -13.17
C VAL A 176 -6.77 1.29 -14.64
N MET A 177 -6.99 0.01 -14.93
CA MET A 177 -7.14 -0.49 -16.29
C MET A 177 -8.48 -0.06 -16.90
N ASP A 178 -8.42 0.37 -18.16
CA ASP A 178 -9.52 0.97 -18.93
C ASP A 178 -10.73 0.01 -19.15
N HIS A 179 -11.88 0.58 -19.53
CA HIS A 179 -13.28 0.11 -19.52
C HIS A 179 -13.66 -1.29 -20.07
N ASN A 180 -12.72 -2.17 -20.41
CA ASN A 180 -12.98 -3.49 -20.96
C ASN A 180 -13.06 -4.61 -19.90
N ILE A 181 -12.86 -4.29 -18.62
CA ILE A 181 -13.05 -5.25 -17.54
C ILE A 181 -14.50 -5.16 -17.06
N CYS A 182 -15.21 -6.28 -17.03
CA CYS A 182 -16.53 -6.37 -16.41
C CYS A 182 -16.38 -6.07 -14.90
N GLU A 183 -16.69 -4.83 -14.50
CA GLU A 183 -16.46 -4.32 -13.14
C GLU A 183 -17.22 -5.10 -12.05
N LYS A 184 -18.24 -5.88 -12.45
CA LYS A 184 -19.00 -6.74 -11.55
C LYS A 184 -18.33 -8.11 -11.37
N GLU A 185 -18.05 -8.82 -12.46
CA GLU A 185 -17.44 -10.16 -12.39
C GLU A 185 -16.04 -10.12 -11.78
N ALA A 186 -15.23 -9.13 -12.18
CA ALA A 186 -13.89 -8.97 -11.63
C ALA A 186 -13.90 -8.63 -10.12
N ARG A 187 -14.96 -7.95 -9.67
CA ARG A 187 -15.18 -7.65 -8.25
C ARG A 187 -15.61 -8.87 -7.47
N GLU A 188 -16.62 -9.60 -7.95
CA GLU A 188 -17.12 -10.82 -7.30
C GLU A 188 -15.98 -11.84 -7.16
N TRP A 189 -15.12 -11.96 -8.18
CA TRP A 189 -13.92 -12.77 -8.13
C TRP A 189 -12.88 -12.27 -7.12
N LEU A 190 -12.65 -10.96 -7.02
CA LEU A 190 -11.72 -10.39 -6.04
C LEU A 190 -12.23 -10.55 -4.59
N GLU A 191 -13.54 -10.42 -4.39
CA GLU A 191 -14.20 -10.61 -3.09
C GLU A 191 -14.21 -12.08 -2.65
N SER A 192 -14.29 -13.03 -3.59
CA SER A 192 -14.30 -14.47 -3.25
C SER A 192 -12.99 -14.94 -2.62
N ARG A 193 -11.88 -14.24 -2.90
CA ARG A 193 -10.52 -14.59 -2.43
C ARG A 193 -10.17 -16.06 -2.71
N GLU A 194 -10.73 -16.61 -3.78
CA GLU A 194 -10.44 -17.99 -4.20
C GLU A 194 -8.94 -18.15 -4.45
N LYS A 195 -8.35 -19.15 -3.80
CA LYS A 195 -6.93 -19.53 -3.90
C LYS A 195 -6.71 -20.47 -5.08
#